data_AF-A0A2E3KIV4-F1
#
_entry.id   AF-A0A2E3KIV4-F1
#
_cell.length_a   1.000
_cell.length_b   1.000
_cell.length_c   1.000
_cell.angle_alpha   90.00
_cell.angle_beta   90.00
_cell.angle_gamma   90.00
#
_symmetry.space_group_name_H-M   'P 1'
#
loop_
_entity.id
_entity.type
_entity.pdbx_description
1 polymer ?
#
loop_
_entity_poly.entity_id
_entity_poly.type
_entity_poly.pdbx_seq_one_letter_code
_entity_poly.pdbx_strand_id
1 'polypeptide(L)'
;MNIYVGNLPFSTGDQELSDLFSQFGAVQSARVILDRETGRSRGFGFIEIGDEDGQKAIDALNGSDFGGRPLKINEAEARQDRRR
;
A
#
# COMPACT_ATOMS: atom_id res chain seq x y z
N MET A 1 3.03 0.80 11.72
CA MET A 1 3.63 -0.10 10.72
C MET A 1 3.58 0.51 9.33
N ASN A 2 4.62 0.27 8.52
CA ASN A 2 4.59 0.64 7.11
C ASN A 2 4.42 -0.60 6.24
N ILE A 3 3.61 -0.47 5.21
CA ILE A 3 3.24 -1.56 4.31
C ILE A 3 3.61 -1.15 2.90
N TYR A 4 4.32 -2.03 2.23
CA TYR A 4 4.61 -1.95 0.81
C TYR A 4 3.51 -2.67 0.04
N VAL A 5 2.94 -1.98 -0.93
CA VAL A 5 1.95 -2.56 -1.85
C VAL A 5 2.51 -2.48 -3.25
N GLY A 6 2.71 -3.61 -3.90
CA GLY A 6 3.26 -3.75 -5.23
C GLY A 6 2.33 -4.52 -6.16
N ASN A 7 2.68 -4.54 -7.44
CA ASN A 7 1.89 -5.12 -8.52
C ASN A 7 0.51 -4.47 -8.70
N LEU A 8 0.40 -3.18 -8.33
CA LEU A 8 -0.82 -2.40 -8.49
C LEU A 8 -1.06 -2.04 -9.97
N PRO A 9 -2.32 -1.93 -10.40
CA PRO A 9 -2.70 -1.37 -11.68
C PRO A 9 -2.20 0.07 -11.84
N PHE A 10 -1.97 0.45 -13.10
CA PHE A 10 -1.58 1.81 -13.46
C PHE A 10 -2.67 2.86 -13.19
N SER A 11 -3.91 2.41 -12.99
CA SER A 11 -5.05 3.26 -12.64
C SER A 11 -5.17 3.53 -11.14
N THR A 12 -4.47 2.77 -10.30
CA THR A 12 -4.60 2.88 -8.84
C THR A 12 -3.82 4.07 -8.30
N GLY A 13 -4.53 4.93 -7.58
CA GLY A 13 -4.00 6.09 -6.88
C GLY A 13 -3.94 5.92 -5.36
N ASP A 14 -3.40 6.92 -4.68
CA ASP A 14 -3.31 7.00 -3.22
C ASP A 14 -4.67 6.87 -2.53
N GLN A 15 -5.71 7.47 -3.09
CA GLN A 15 -7.06 7.47 -2.52
C GLN A 15 -7.68 6.06 -2.51
N GLU A 16 -7.52 5.32 -3.60
CA GLU A 16 -8.03 3.95 -3.73
C GLU A 16 -7.27 2.99 -2.79
N LEU A 17 -5.96 3.20 -2.64
CA LEU A 17 -5.14 2.46 -1.69
C LEU A 17 -5.54 2.76 -0.24
N SER A 18 -5.78 4.03 0.07
CA SER A 18 -6.28 4.44 1.38
C SER A 18 -7.62 3.80 1.71
N ASP A 19 -8.55 3.79 0.76
CA ASP A 19 -9.87 3.18 0.93
C ASP A 19 -9.78 1.65 1.17
N LEU A 20 -8.97 0.96 0.36
CA LEU A 20 -8.69 -0.47 0.47
C LEU A 20 -8.14 -0.88 1.84
N PHE A 21 -7.34 -0.01 2.46
CA PHE A 21 -6.76 -0.28 3.78
C PHE A 21 -7.63 0.27 4.92
N SER A 22 -8.50 1.25 4.65
CA SER A 22 -9.44 1.81 5.62
C SER A 22 -10.46 0.80 6.13
N GLN A 23 -10.70 -0.29 5.40
CA GLN A 23 -11.57 -1.39 5.84
C GLN A 23 -10.93 -2.22 6.98
N PHE A 24 -9.59 -2.21 7.10
CA PHE A 24 -8.86 -2.94 8.13
C PHE A 24 -8.59 -2.08 9.36
N GLY A 25 -8.32 -0.79 9.18
CA GLY A 25 -8.05 0.14 10.26
C GLY A 25 -7.82 1.56 9.78
N ALA A 26 -7.47 2.46 10.70
CA ALA A 26 -7.25 3.86 10.39
C ALA A 26 -5.91 4.06 9.67
N VAL A 27 -5.96 4.29 8.36
CA VAL A 27 -4.78 4.64 7.55
C VAL A 27 -4.26 6.02 7.99
N GLN A 28 -3.01 6.06 8.45
CA GLN A 28 -2.34 7.31 8.82
C GLN A 28 -1.79 8.03 7.59
N SER A 29 -1.27 7.27 6.61
CA SER A 29 -0.71 7.83 5.39
C SER A 29 -0.79 6.82 4.25
N ALA A 30 -1.17 7.26 3.06
CA ALA A 30 -1.14 6.43 1.85
C ALA A 30 -0.45 7.20 0.73
N ARG A 31 0.50 6.56 0.05
CA ARG A 31 1.25 7.19 -1.02
C ARG A 31 1.58 6.21 -2.13
N VAL A 32 1.01 6.44 -3.31
CA VAL A 32 1.36 5.71 -4.53
C VAL A 32 2.55 6.38 -5.21
N ILE A 33 3.48 5.57 -5.69
CA ILE A 33 4.60 6.05 -6.50
C ILE A 33 4.15 6.06 -7.96
N LEU A 34 3.99 7.27 -8.48
CA LEU A 34 3.71 7.52 -9.89
C LEU A 34 5.02 7.84 -10.63
N ASP A 35 5.11 7.39 -11.86
CA ASP A 35 6.17 7.72 -12.80
C ASP A 35 6.01 9.19 -13.23
N ARG A 36 7.04 10.02 -12.98
CA ARG A 36 6.96 11.46 -13.24
C ARG A 36 7.05 11.83 -14.72
N GLU A 37 7.58 10.94 -15.57
CA GLU A 37 7.70 11.20 -17.01
C GLU A 37 6.39 10.88 -17.74
N THR A 38 5.75 9.76 -17.39
CA THR A 38 4.53 9.30 -18.05
C THR A 38 3.25 9.61 -17.28
N GLY A 39 3.36 10.01 -16.01
CA GLY A 39 2.22 10.18 -15.10
C GLY A 39 1.54 8.86 -14.71
N ARG A 40 2.10 7.70 -15.09
CA ARG A 40 1.51 6.37 -14.85
C ARG A 40 1.99 5.82 -13.54
N SER A 41 1.16 5.06 -12.80
CA SER A 41 1.64 4.43 -11.57
C SER A 41 2.86 3.54 -11.85
N ARG A 42 3.85 3.52 -10.96
CA ARG A 42 4.94 2.53 -11.08
C ARG A 42 4.50 1.11 -10.71
N GLY A 43 3.21 0.96 -10.37
CA GLY A 43 2.61 -0.28 -9.90
C GLY A 43 2.98 -0.60 -8.46
N PHE A 44 3.40 0.39 -7.67
CA PHE A 44 3.66 0.23 -6.25
C PHE A 44 3.42 1.50 -5.43
N GLY A 45 3.16 1.31 -4.14
CA GLY A 45 2.90 2.36 -3.16
C GLY A 45 3.26 1.91 -1.74
N PHE A 46 3.10 2.85 -0.81
CA PHE A 46 3.40 2.67 0.60
C PHE A 46 2.22 3.17 1.44
N ILE A 47 1.89 2.44 2.50
CA ILE A 47 0.86 2.80 3.46
C ILE A 47 1.43 2.77 4.88
N GLU A 48 1.00 3.71 5.71
CA GLU A 48 1.23 3.75 7.15
C GLU A 48 -0.11 3.52 7.86
N ILE A 49 -0.16 2.49 8.69
CA ILE A 49 -1.34 2.07 9.46
C ILE A 49 -0.90 1.55 10.84
N GLY A 50 -1.84 1.34 11.77
CA GLY A 50 -1.55 0.67 13.05
C GLY A 50 -0.96 -0.73 12.84
N ASP A 51 -0.06 -1.15 13.72
CA ASP A 51 0.64 -2.44 13.60
C ASP A 51 -0.32 -3.64 13.55
N GLU A 52 -1.34 -3.66 14.41
CA GLU A 52 -2.32 -4.75 14.44
C GLU A 52 -3.19 -4.81 13.17
N ASP A 53 -3.59 -3.65 12.65
CA ASP A 53 -4.43 -3.56 11.45
C ASP A 53 -3.61 -3.83 10.19
N GLY A 54 -2.35 -3.42 10.19
CA GLY A 54 -1.44 -3.59 9.09
C GLY A 54 -1.09 -5.05 8.83
N GLN A 55 -0.83 -5.81 9.89
CA GLN A 55 -0.59 -7.25 9.77
C GLN A 55 -1.80 -7.99 9.19
N LYS A 56 -3.02 -7.63 9.61
CA LYS A 56 -4.27 -8.19 9.08
C LYS A 56 -4.47 -7.83 7.61
N ALA A 57 -4.19 -6.58 7.24
CA ALA A 57 -4.27 -6.13 5.85
C ALA A 57 -3.28 -6.87 4.95
N ILE A 58 -2.03 -7.06 5.40
CA ILE A 58 -1.03 -7.87 4.68
C ILE A 58 -1.56 -9.28 4.48
N ASP A 59 -2.00 -9.98 5.53
CA ASP A 59 -2.44 -11.37 5.42
C ASP A 59 -3.67 -11.53 4.52
N ALA A 60 -4.61 -10.59 4.58
CA ALA A 60 -5.85 -10.64 3.83
C ALA A 60 -5.73 -10.19 2.37
N LEU A 61 -4.90 -9.17 2.08
CA LEU A 61 -4.79 -8.58 0.75
C LEU A 61 -3.54 -9.07 -0.02
N ASN A 62 -2.51 -9.62 0.63
CA ASN A 62 -1.34 -10.15 -0.07
C ASN A 62 -1.73 -11.37 -0.91
N GLY A 63 -1.43 -11.32 -2.22
CA GLY A 63 -1.82 -12.34 -3.18
C GLY A 63 -3.26 -12.23 -3.68
N SER A 64 -4.03 -11.23 -3.23
CA SER A 64 -5.38 -10.98 -3.76
C SER A 64 -5.30 -10.51 -5.20
N ASP A 65 -6.21 -10.99 -6.06
CA ASP A 65 -6.26 -10.54 -7.45
C ASP A 65 -6.90 -9.15 -7.53
N PHE A 66 -6.19 -8.20 -8.13
CA PHE A 66 -6.67 -6.84 -8.33
C PHE A 66 -6.33 -6.37 -9.74
N GLY A 67 -7.36 -6.25 -10.57
CA GLY A 67 -7.20 -5.91 -11.98
C GLY A 67 -6.51 -7.01 -12.81
N GLY A 68 -6.72 -8.30 -12.46
CA GLY A 68 -6.10 -9.44 -13.15
C GLY A 68 -4.64 -9.65 -12.78
N ARG A 69 -4.20 -9.11 -11.65
CA ARG A 69 -2.83 -9.17 -11.16
C ARG A 69 -2.83 -9.43 -9.65
N PRO A 70 -2.03 -10.38 -9.15
CA PRO A 70 -1.94 -10.64 -7.71
C PRO A 70 -1.21 -9.49 -7.01
N LEU A 71 -1.89 -8.79 -6.11
CA LEU A 71 -1.29 -7.75 -5.29
C LEU A 71 -0.16 -8.33 -4.45
N LYS A 72 0.94 -7.59 -4.35
CA LYS A 72 2.08 -7.99 -3.55
C LYS A 72 2.17 -7.07 -2.34
N ILE A 73 1.77 -7.55 -1.18
CA ILE A 73 1.70 -6.74 0.03
C ILE A 73 2.67 -7.31 1.03
N ASN A 74 3.60 -6.48 1.48
CA ASN A 74 4.63 -6.87 2.44
C ASN A 74 4.82 -5.75 3.45
N GLU A 75 5.41 -6.07 4.59
CA GLU A 75 5.94 -5.04 5.48
C GLU A 75 6.96 -4.22 4.68
N ALA A 76 6.71 -2.92 4.55
CA ALA A 76 7.73 -2.04 4.04
C ALA A 76 8.79 -1.94 5.12
N GLU A 77 10.05 -2.20 4.76
CA GLU A 77 11.17 -1.68 5.54
C GLU A 77 11.09 -0.15 5.47
N ALA A 78 10.30 0.43 6.38
CA ALA A 78 10.37 1.83 6.68
C ALA A 78 11.83 2.07 7.03
N ARG A 79 12.49 2.90 6.24
CA ARG A 79 13.65 3.65 6.68
C ARG A 79 13.32 4.13 8.09
N GLN A 80 13.94 3.49 9.09
CA GLN A 80 13.75 3.84 10.49
C GLN A 80 14.06 5.33 10.62
N ASP A 81 13.02 6.16 10.69
CA ASP A 81 13.17 7.52 11.14
C ASP A 81 12.16 7.77 12.27
N ARG A 82 12.67 7.47 13.47
CA ARG A 82 12.53 8.29 14.66
C ARG A 82 11.13 8.83 14.94
N ARG A 83 10.40 8.17 15.82
CA ARG A 83 9.77 8.90 16.92
C ARG A 83 10.33 8.37 18.24
N ARG A 84 11.05 9.28 18.90
CA ARG A 84 11.65 9.18 20.23
C ARG A 84 10.59 9.00 21.31
#